data_AF-A0AAE7M4Y1-F1
#
_entry.id   AF-A0AAE7M4Y1-F1
#
_cell.length_a   1.000
_cell.length_b   1.000
_cell.length_c   1.000
_cell.angle_alpha   90.00
_cell.angle_beta   90.00
_cell.angle_gamma   90.00
#
_symmetry.space_group_name_H-M   'P 1'
#
loop_
_entity.id
_entity.type
_entity.pdbx_description
1 polymer ?
#
loop_
_entity_poly.entity_id
_entity_poly.type
_entity_poly.pdbx_seq_one_letter_code
_entity_poly.pdbx_strand_id
1 'polypeptide(L)'
;MLPSLLLALWGWLLFWSSWSGRLSLLLREAFHPLVSLAGALLLLLAVLWWLPLGWRRPPALRLRASGAVPWHWVLSAGAAAAVLAFPPAPSFSDLAATRPTALPDGPVLIFHLPPEQRSLTEWVRLLRSQPDPALHDGAPVRISGFVLERAGQPPQLARLLVRCCLADATPAGLDVAWPGGVAPAVNQWLEIDGTMTVKSVAGRQRPVVVPERITPIPRPERPLEP
;
A
#
# COMPACT_ATOMS: atom_id res chain seq x y z
N MET A 1 31.89 3.43 18.79
CA MET A 1 30.85 4.49 18.89
C MET A 1 30.09 4.64 17.59
N LEU A 2 30.76 4.64 16.42
CA LEU A 2 30.08 4.70 15.13
C LEU A 2 29.05 3.55 14.89
N PRO A 3 29.33 2.28 15.28
CA PRO A 3 28.35 1.20 15.07
C PRO A 3 27.06 1.36 15.87
N SER A 4 27.16 1.80 17.13
CA SER A 4 25.99 2.02 17.98
C SER A 4 25.16 3.21 17.49
N LEU A 5 25.80 4.26 16.96
CA LEU A 5 25.09 5.39 16.34
C LEU A 5 24.35 4.97 15.08
N LEU A 6 24.94 4.09 14.26
CA LEU A 6 24.27 3.61 13.05
C LEU A 6 23.07 2.69 13.39
N LEU A 7 23.21 1.83 14.40
CA LEU A 7 22.09 1.03 14.93
C LEU A 7 20.97 1.93 15.47
N ALA A 8 21.32 2.99 16.21
CA ALA A 8 20.36 3.96 16.71
C ALA A 8 19.66 4.70 15.56
N LEU A 9 20.40 5.10 14.51
CA LEU A 9 19.86 5.78 13.33
C LEU A 9 18.83 4.92 12.60
N TRP A 10 19.17 3.65 12.31
CA TRP A 10 18.24 2.72 11.65
C TRP A 10 17.07 2.33 12.54
N GLY A 11 17.31 2.10 13.83
CA GLY A 11 16.26 1.80 14.80
C GLY A 11 15.25 2.94 14.91
N TRP A 12 15.74 4.18 15.02
CA TRP A 12 14.93 5.39 15.00
C TRP A 12 14.16 5.54 13.69
N LEU A 13 14.82 5.34 12.55
CA LEU A 13 14.19 5.41 11.22
C LEU A 13 13.01 4.43 11.09
N LEU A 14 13.19 3.16 11.47
CA LEU A 14 12.12 2.16 11.40
C LEU A 14 10.96 2.51 12.33
N PHE A 15 11.27 2.93 13.56
CA PHE A 15 10.27 3.33 14.53
C PHE A 15 9.48 4.56 14.05
N TRP A 16 10.18 5.60 13.60
CA TRP A 16 9.60 6.82 13.03
C TRP A 16 8.76 6.54 11.77
N SER A 17 9.21 5.63 10.90
CA SER A 17 8.46 5.23 9.69
C SER A 17 7.12 4.59 10.03
N SER A 18 7.07 3.82 11.12
CA SER A 18 5.83 3.21 11.61
C SER A 18 4.83 4.25 12.13
N TRP A 19 5.32 5.30 12.79
CA TRP A 19 4.48 6.37 13.33
C TRP A 19 4.03 7.40 12.28
N SER A 20 4.89 7.69 11.31
CA SER A 20 4.65 8.74 10.30
C SER A 20 3.66 8.35 9.19
N GLY A 21 3.01 7.19 9.29
CA GLY A 21 2.09 6.68 8.26
C GLY A 21 2.77 6.24 6.95
N ARG A 22 4.09 6.40 6.81
CA ARG A 22 4.83 5.98 5.62
C ARG A 22 4.71 4.46 5.38
N LEU A 23 4.65 3.69 6.46
CA LEU A 23 4.57 2.24 6.38
C LEU A 23 3.24 1.75 5.77
N SER A 24 2.13 2.51 5.90
CA SER A 24 0.84 2.13 5.31
C SER A 24 0.83 2.23 3.78
N LEU A 25 1.79 2.96 3.19
CA LEU A 25 1.98 3.04 1.74
C LEU A 25 2.76 1.85 1.19
N LEU A 26 3.52 1.14 2.04
CA LEU A 26 4.49 0.14 1.62
C LEU A 26 4.14 -1.28 2.08
N LEU A 27 3.47 -1.41 3.22
CA LEU A 27 3.30 -2.68 3.92
C LEU A 27 1.89 -2.79 4.48
N ARG A 28 1.35 -4.01 4.43
CA ARG A 28 0.08 -4.34 5.07
C ARG A 28 0.16 -4.09 6.57
N GLU A 29 -0.93 -3.57 7.14
CA GLU A 29 -1.03 -3.19 8.57
C GLU A 29 -0.61 -4.32 9.54
N ALA A 30 -0.94 -5.57 9.22
CA ALA A 30 -0.60 -6.73 10.05
C ALA A 30 0.92 -6.88 10.32
N PHE A 31 1.77 -6.32 9.46
CA PHE A 31 3.23 -6.38 9.62
C PHE A 31 3.82 -5.11 10.26
N HIS A 32 3.02 -4.08 10.54
CA HIS A 32 3.50 -2.85 11.19
C HIS A 32 4.11 -3.12 12.58
N PRO A 33 3.50 -3.97 13.43
CA PRO A 33 4.09 -4.33 14.72
C PRO A 33 5.49 -4.94 14.59
N LEU A 34 5.70 -5.81 13.59
CA LEU A 34 6.99 -6.46 13.35
C LEU A 34 8.10 -5.43 13.07
N VAL A 35 7.80 -4.43 12.22
CA VAL A 35 8.75 -3.35 11.88
C VAL A 35 9.02 -2.47 13.10
N SER A 36 7.98 -2.15 13.88
CA SER A 36 8.13 -1.34 15.10
C SER A 36 8.97 -2.05 16.17
N LEU A 37 8.78 -3.36 16.35
CA LEU A 37 9.56 -4.19 17.27
C LEU A 37 11.02 -4.31 16.84
N ALA A 38 11.27 -4.47 15.53
CA ALA A 38 12.63 -4.47 15.00
C ALA A 38 13.34 -3.12 15.25
N GLY A 39 12.65 -2.00 15.01
CA GLY A 39 13.16 -0.66 15.32
C GLY A 39 13.49 -0.49 16.81
N ALA A 40 12.57 -0.91 17.69
CA ALA A 40 12.75 -0.87 19.13
C ALA A 40 13.92 -1.75 19.61
N LEU A 41 14.08 -2.95 19.04
CA LEU A 41 15.20 -3.85 19.35
C LEU A 41 16.55 -3.23 18.94
N LEU A 42 16.64 -2.60 17.77
CA LEU A 42 17.86 -1.92 17.33
C LEU A 42 18.22 -0.75 18.25
N LEU A 43 17.23 0.03 18.69
CA LEU A 43 17.42 1.10 19.67
C LEU A 43 17.87 0.55 21.03
N LEU A 44 17.27 -0.53 21.51
CA LEU A 44 17.66 -1.19 22.75
C LEU A 44 19.11 -1.68 22.68
N LEU A 45 19.51 -2.34 21.59
CA LEU A 45 20.88 -2.79 21.37
C LEU A 45 21.88 -1.63 21.34
N ALA A 46 21.51 -0.51 20.71
CA ALA A 46 22.34 0.69 20.68
C ALA A 46 22.54 1.29 22.08
N VAL A 47 21.47 1.31 22.90
CA VAL A 47 21.49 1.81 24.29
C VAL A 47 22.29 0.88 25.19
N LEU A 48 22.08 -0.45 25.12
CA LEU A 48 22.83 -1.47 25.87
C LEU A 48 24.34 -1.39 25.60
N TRP A 49 24.75 -0.96 24.41
CA TRP A 49 26.16 -0.75 24.06
C TRP A 49 26.80 0.44 24.80
N TRP A 50 25.99 1.38 25.29
CA TRP A 50 26.43 2.54 26.08
C TRP A 50 26.28 2.35 27.58
N LEU A 51 25.43 1.42 28.05
CA LEU A 51 25.29 1.15 29.47
C LEU A 51 26.59 0.54 30.04
N PRO A 52 27.08 1.01 31.21
CA PRO A 52 28.22 0.41 31.91
C PRO A 52 27.85 -0.92 32.60
N LEU A 53 26.76 -1.58 32.17
CA LEU A 53 26.34 -2.87 32.67
C LEU A 53 27.31 -3.94 32.13
N GLY A 54 28.37 -4.23 32.90
CA GLY A 54 28.92 -5.56 33.21
C GLY A 54 29.18 -6.61 32.11
N TRP A 55 28.81 -6.40 30.85
CA TRP A 55 29.12 -7.29 29.75
C TRP A 55 30.59 -7.05 29.43
N ARG A 56 31.42 -7.89 30.04
CA ARG A 56 32.86 -7.96 29.79
C ARG A 56 33.06 -7.85 28.30
N ARG A 57 33.56 -6.69 27.84
CA ARG A 57 34.00 -6.50 26.46
C ARG A 57 34.94 -7.67 26.18
N PRO A 58 34.62 -8.61 25.26
CA PRO A 58 35.53 -9.71 24.99
C PRO A 58 36.88 -9.09 24.62
N PRO A 59 38.00 -9.52 25.24
CA PRO A 59 39.33 -8.95 24.98
C PRO A 59 39.82 -9.21 23.55
N ALA A 60 39.04 -9.93 22.73
CA ALA A 60 39.27 -10.19 21.33
C ALA A 60 38.42 -9.25 20.46
N LEU A 61 38.87 -8.00 20.34
CA LEU A 61 38.73 -7.11 19.18
C LEU A 61 39.42 -5.78 19.54
N ARG A 62 40.71 -5.86 19.89
CA ARG A 62 41.63 -4.75 19.58
C ARG A 62 41.78 -4.72 18.06
N LEU A 63 40.71 -4.33 17.36
CA LEU A 63 40.81 -3.90 15.98
C LEU A 63 41.84 -2.77 16.00
N ARG A 64 42.96 -3.05 15.33
CA ARG A 64 43.96 -2.08 14.92
C ARG A 64 43.18 -0.85 14.46
N ALA A 65 43.29 0.25 15.19
CA ALA A 65 42.68 1.52 14.83
C ALA A 65 43.41 2.06 13.59
N SER A 66 43.11 1.50 12.42
CA SER A 66 43.20 2.24 11.18
C SER A 66 42.11 3.30 11.26
N GLY A 67 42.47 4.56 11.55
CA GLY A 67 41.55 5.68 11.81
C GLY A 67 40.64 6.10 10.64
N ALA A 68 40.49 5.25 9.62
CA ALA A 68 39.55 5.47 8.52
C ALA A 68 38.21 4.80 8.86
N VAL A 69 37.13 5.59 8.82
CA VAL A 69 35.78 5.05 8.83
C VAL A 69 35.62 4.18 7.59
N PRO A 70 35.26 2.88 7.73
CA PRO A 70 35.08 2.04 6.56
C PRO A 70 33.94 2.60 5.69
N TRP A 71 34.17 2.67 4.38
CA TRP A 71 33.24 3.29 3.41
C TRP A 71 31.79 2.80 3.53
N HIS A 72 31.57 1.52 3.87
CA HIS A 72 30.23 0.96 4.05
C HIS A 72 29.41 1.61 5.19
N TRP A 73 30.05 2.13 6.24
CA TRP A 73 29.34 2.85 7.30
C TRP A 73 28.83 4.21 6.80
N VAL A 74 29.66 4.90 6.00
CA VAL A 74 29.27 6.17 5.37
C VAL A 74 28.13 5.93 4.39
N LEU A 75 28.23 4.89 3.55
CA LEU A 75 27.14 4.50 2.64
C LEU A 75 25.84 4.19 3.39
N SER A 76 25.91 3.42 4.48
CA SER A 76 24.71 3.05 5.25
C SER A 76 24.07 4.25 5.93
N ALA A 77 24.87 5.16 6.52
CA ALA A 77 24.37 6.40 7.08
C ALA A 77 23.76 7.31 6.00
N GLY A 78 24.42 7.41 4.84
CA GLY A 78 23.92 8.14 3.67
C GLY A 78 22.60 7.58 3.16
N ALA A 79 22.45 6.25 3.11
CA ALA A 79 21.21 5.60 2.73
C ALA A 79 20.07 5.91 3.71
N ALA A 80 20.32 5.82 5.02
CA ALA A 80 19.31 6.18 6.03
C ALA A 80 18.90 7.67 5.92
N ALA A 81 19.86 8.57 5.71
CA ALA A 81 19.59 9.99 5.49
C ALA A 81 18.75 10.23 4.22
N ALA A 82 19.06 9.52 3.12
CA ALA A 82 18.28 9.58 1.89
C ALA A 82 16.83 9.13 2.09
N VAL A 83 16.59 8.03 2.82
CA VAL A 83 15.23 7.56 3.13
C VAL A 83 14.44 8.56 3.99
N LEU A 84 15.11 9.29 4.89
CA LEU A 84 14.48 10.36 5.66
C LEU A 84 14.13 11.56 4.78
N ALA A 85 15.08 12.00 3.95
CA ALA A 85 14.95 13.18 3.09
C ALA A 85 13.94 12.98 1.96
N PHE A 86 13.85 11.78 1.39
CA PHE A 86 12.98 11.45 0.28
C PHE A 86 11.92 10.44 0.73
N PRO A 87 10.79 10.90 1.30
CA PRO A 87 9.70 10.00 1.70
C PRO A 87 9.19 9.20 0.50
N PRO A 88 8.82 7.92 0.71
CA PRO A 88 8.23 7.11 -0.34
C PRO A 88 6.87 7.69 -0.76
N ALA A 89 6.76 8.15 -2.00
CA ALA A 89 5.52 8.62 -2.61
C ALA A 89 5.24 7.87 -3.93
N PRO A 90 4.95 6.55 -3.86
CA PRO A 90 4.70 5.77 -5.06
C PRO A 90 3.42 6.21 -5.78
N SER A 91 3.45 6.11 -7.11
CA SER A 91 2.26 6.22 -7.98
C SER A 91 1.54 4.88 -7.99
N PHE A 92 0.29 4.84 -7.50
CA PHE A 92 -0.49 3.60 -7.45
C PHE A 92 -1.02 3.19 -8.82
N SER A 93 -1.33 4.15 -9.70
CA SER A 93 -1.72 3.88 -11.07
C SER A 93 -0.57 3.24 -11.86
N ASP A 94 0.65 3.78 -11.77
CA ASP A 94 1.80 3.19 -12.50
C ASP A 94 2.12 1.77 -12.00
N LEU A 95 2.05 1.58 -10.68
CA LEU A 95 2.20 0.25 -10.08
C LEU A 95 1.09 -0.70 -10.56
N ALA A 96 -0.17 -0.28 -10.56
CA ALA A 96 -1.30 -1.11 -10.96
C ALA A 96 -1.34 -1.38 -12.48
N ALA A 97 -0.90 -0.44 -13.31
CA ALA A 97 -0.91 -0.54 -14.76
C ALA A 97 -0.05 -1.72 -15.26
N THR A 98 1.02 -2.03 -14.52
CA THR A 98 1.99 -3.10 -14.84
C THR A 98 1.67 -4.45 -14.18
N ARG A 99 0.58 -4.55 -13.42
CA ARG A 99 0.26 -5.74 -12.62
C ARG A 99 -0.86 -6.57 -13.25
N PRO A 100 -0.81 -7.91 -13.07
CA PRO A 100 -1.92 -8.77 -13.47
C PRO A 100 -3.18 -8.41 -12.67
N THR A 101 -4.34 -8.47 -13.33
CA THR A 101 -5.63 -8.17 -12.70
C THR A 101 -6.25 -9.39 -12.00
N ALA A 102 -5.47 -10.45 -11.75
CA ALA A 102 -5.95 -11.68 -11.11
C ALA A 102 -5.93 -11.49 -9.59
N LEU A 103 -7.10 -11.37 -8.96
CA LEU A 103 -7.20 -11.17 -7.52
C LEU A 103 -6.77 -12.44 -6.77
N PRO A 104 -5.96 -12.33 -5.70
CA PRO A 104 -5.74 -13.44 -4.77
C PRO A 104 -7.05 -13.96 -4.19
N ASP A 105 -7.14 -15.28 -3.98
CA ASP A 105 -8.23 -15.87 -3.22
C ASP A 105 -8.29 -15.23 -1.82
N GLY A 106 -9.46 -14.71 -1.46
CA GLY A 106 -9.72 -14.05 -0.18
C GLY A 106 -10.46 -14.99 0.78
N PRO A 107 -10.52 -14.66 2.08
CA PRO A 107 -11.32 -15.43 3.03
C PRO A 107 -12.78 -15.49 2.56
N VAL A 108 -13.31 -16.71 2.38
CA VAL A 108 -14.68 -17.01 1.94
C VAL A 108 -15.67 -16.85 3.12
N LEU A 109 -15.55 -15.76 3.87
CA LEU A 109 -16.57 -15.37 4.83
C LEU A 109 -17.46 -14.33 4.15
N ILE A 110 -18.37 -14.84 3.30
CA ILE A 110 -19.38 -14.05 2.62
C ILE A 110 -20.46 -13.73 3.67
N PHE A 111 -20.18 -12.74 4.53
CA PHE A 111 -21.29 -11.99 5.09
C PHE A 111 -21.89 -11.21 3.92
N HIS A 112 -23.19 -11.40 3.66
CA HIS A 112 -23.88 -10.62 2.65
C HIS A 112 -24.05 -9.19 3.19
N LEU A 113 -23.01 -8.36 3.07
CA LEU A 113 -23.14 -6.93 3.31
C LEU A 113 -24.18 -6.38 2.32
N PRO A 114 -25.05 -5.44 2.74
CA PRO A 114 -25.87 -4.66 1.83
C PRO A 114 -25.02 -4.02 0.72
N PRO A 115 -25.53 -3.87 -0.51
CA PRO A 115 -24.77 -3.32 -1.63
C PRO A 115 -24.06 -1.99 -1.32
N GLU A 116 -24.68 -1.09 -0.53
CA GLU A 116 -24.12 0.22 -0.19
C GLU A 116 -22.95 0.14 0.81
N GLN A 117 -22.81 -0.99 1.51
CA GLN A 117 -21.76 -1.18 2.51
C GLN A 117 -20.56 -1.95 1.94
N ARG A 118 -20.65 -2.41 0.68
CA ARG A 118 -19.59 -3.19 0.04
C ARG A 118 -18.46 -2.31 -0.44
N SER A 119 -17.23 -2.70 -0.10
CA SER A 119 -16.03 -2.06 -0.62
C SER A 119 -15.84 -2.32 -2.12
N LEU A 120 -14.99 -1.53 -2.78
CA LEU A 120 -14.64 -1.71 -4.19
C LEU A 120 -14.10 -3.13 -4.44
N THR A 121 -13.20 -3.60 -3.57
CA THR A 121 -12.60 -4.93 -3.68
C THR A 121 -13.62 -6.04 -3.51
N GLU A 122 -14.58 -5.89 -2.58
CA GLU A 122 -15.67 -6.85 -2.41
C GLU A 122 -16.55 -6.94 -3.64
N TRP A 123 -16.88 -5.80 -4.26
CA TRP A 123 -17.58 -5.77 -5.54
C TRP A 123 -16.82 -6.52 -6.63
N VAL A 124 -15.52 -6.27 -6.79
CA VAL A 124 -14.70 -6.96 -7.80
C VAL A 124 -14.62 -8.46 -7.51
N ARG A 125 -14.50 -8.88 -6.25
CA ARG A 125 -14.49 -10.31 -5.85
C ARG A 125 -15.85 -10.96 -6.19
N LEU A 126 -16.95 -10.33 -5.80
CA LEU A 126 -18.31 -10.80 -6.07
C LEU A 126 -18.55 -10.96 -7.58
N LEU A 127 -18.27 -9.92 -8.37
CA LEU A 127 -18.49 -9.91 -9.81
C LEU A 127 -17.61 -10.92 -10.57
N ARG A 128 -16.48 -11.36 -10.01
CA ARG A 128 -15.65 -12.43 -10.58
C ARG A 128 -16.14 -13.82 -10.21
N SER A 129 -16.71 -13.96 -9.02
CA SER A 129 -17.29 -15.23 -8.56
C SER A 129 -18.66 -15.51 -9.19
N GLN A 130 -19.33 -14.48 -9.70
CA GLN A 130 -20.66 -14.57 -10.31
C GLN A 130 -20.56 -14.68 -11.84
N PRO A 131 -21.02 -15.77 -12.46
CA PRO A 131 -21.03 -15.91 -13.92
C PRO A 131 -21.93 -14.90 -14.65
N ASP A 132 -23.00 -14.41 -14.03
CA ASP A 132 -23.92 -13.44 -14.64
C ASP A 132 -23.76 -12.02 -14.04
N PRO A 133 -23.14 -11.06 -14.78
CA PRO A 133 -23.00 -9.69 -14.31
C PRO A 133 -24.32 -8.93 -14.22
N ALA A 134 -25.38 -9.36 -14.91
CA ALA A 134 -26.68 -8.68 -14.91
C ALA A 134 -27.43 -8.82 -13.58
N LEU A 135 -27.04 -9.78 -12.73
CA LEU A 135 -27.66 -9.99 -11.41
C LEU A 135 -27.54 -8.78 -10.48
N HIS A 136 -26.55 -7.91 -10.72
CA HIS A 136 -26.31 -6.71 -9.93
C HIS A 136 -26.63 -5.42 -10.66
N ASP A 137 -27.33 -5.47 -11.80
CA ASP A 137 -27.82 -4.28 -12.49
C ASP A 137 -28.80 -3.51 -11.59
N GLY A 138 -28.62 -2.19 -11.50
CA GLY A 138 -29.37 -1.31 -10.60
C GLY A 138 -28.96 -1.38 -9.13
N ALA A 139 -27.99 -2.22 -8.73
CA ALA A 139 -27.55 -2.26 -7.34
C ALA A 139 -26.85 -0.95 -6.95
N PRO A 140 -27.19 -0.35 -5.80
CA PRO A 140 -26.52 0.86 -5.34
C PRO A 140 -25.08 0.55 -4.94
N VAL A 141 -24.18 1.47 -5.23
CA VAL A 141 -22.75 1.36 -4.92
C VAL A 141 -22.26 2.62 -4.22
N ARG A 142 -21.45 2.41 -3.18
CA ARG A 142 -20.68 3.46 -2.52
C ARG A 142 -19.25 2.96 -2.36
N ILE A 143 -18.39 3.37 -3.27
CA ILE A 143 -17.02 2.86 -3.38
C ILE A 143 -16.03 4.01 -3.40
N SER A 144 -14.82 3.73 -2.94
CA SER A 144 -13.72 4.69 -3.03
C SER A 144 -12.46 4.00 -3.57
N GLY A 145 -11.62 4.76 -4.24
CA GLY A 145 -10.41 4.26 -4.88
C GLY A 145 -9.63 5.36 -5.57
N PHE A 146 -8.53 5.01 -6.23
CA PHE A 146 -7.79 5.92 -7.08
C PHE A 146 -8.13 5.71 -8.55
N VAL A 147 -8.02 6.76 -9.36
CA VAL A 147 -8.15 6.64 -10.82
C VAL A 147 -6.95 5.87 -11.37
N LEU A 148 -7.24 4.71 -11.96
CA LEU A 148 -6.32 3.83 -12.66
C LEU A 148 -6.46 4.04 -14.16
N GLU A 149 -5.37 4.43 -14.79
CA GLU A 149 -5.26 4.46 -16.25
C GLU A 149 -4.40 3.28 -16.72
N ARG A 150 -4.87 2.57 -17.75
CA ARG A 150 -4.13 1.51 -18.42
C ARG A 150 -4.26 1.67 -19.92
N ALA A 151 -3.15 1.47 -20.63
CA ALA A 151 -3.11 1.56 -22.09
C ALA A 151 -4.19 0.67 -22.73
N GLY A 152 -5.03 1.27 -23.58
CA GLY A 152 -6.08 0.58 -24.31
C GLY A 152 -7.32 0.19 -23.48
N GLN A 153 -7.47 0.67 -22.24
CA GLN A 153 -8.65 0.45 -21.40
C GLN A 153 -9.26 1.79 -20.98
N PRO A 154 -10.59 1.88 -20.80
CA PRO A 154 -11.19 3.04 -20.18
C PRO A 154 -10.65 3.19 -18.75
N PRO A 155 -10.53 4.43 -18.24
CA PRO A 155 -10.07 4.68 -16.88
C PRO A 155 -11.01 4.03 -15.86
N GLN A 156 -10.41 3.41 -14.86
CA GLN A 156 -11.09 2.63 -13.83
C GLN A 156 -10.95 3.31 -12.47
N LEU A 157 -11.86 3.02 -11.55
CA LEU A 157 -11.63 3.24 -10.13
C LEU A 157 -11.01 1.98 -9.54
N ALA A 158 -9.91 2.10 -8.80
CA ALA A 158 -9.19 0.93 -8.29
C ALA A 158 -8.73 1.05 -6.83
N ARG A 159 -8.53 -0.13 -6.22
CA ARG A 159 -7.86 -0.36 -4.95
C ARG A 159 -6.71 -1.35 -5.14
N LEU A 160 -5.70 -1.28 -4.28
CA LEU A 160 -4.58 -2.22 -4.29
C LEU A 160 -4.75 -3.24 -3.16
N LEU A 161 -4.78 -4.52 -3.52
CA LEU A 161 -4.72 -5.62 -2.58
C LEU A 161 -3.26 -6.05 -2.40
N VAL A 162 -2.84 -6.30 -1.17
CA VAL A 162 -1.49 -6.76 -0.84
C VAL A 162 -1.55 -7.95 0.12
N ARG A 163 -0.64 -8.91 -0.05
CA ARG A 163 -0.50 -10.00 0.92
C ARG A 163 0.43 -9.57 2.05
N CYS A 164 1.57 -9.00 1.70
CA CYS A 164 2.55 -8.47 2.65
C CYS A 164 2.99 -7.03 2.33
N CYS A 165 3.22 -6.67 1.07
CA CYS A 165 3.85 -5.39 0.72
C CYS A 165 3.44 -4.85 -0.65
N LEU A 166 3.71 -3.58 -0.92
CA LEU A 166 3.40 -2.94 -2.20
C LEU A 166 4.01 -3.67 -3.42
N ALA A 167 5.11 -4.42 -3.23
CA ALA A 167 5.72 -5.20 -4.29
C ALA A 167 4.88 -6.40 -4.74
N ASP A 168 3.90 -6.85 -3.95
CA ASP A 168 2.92 -7.89 -4.32
C ASP A 168 1.55 -7.32 -4.69
N ALA A 169 1.44 -5.99 -4.78
CA ALA A 169 0.17 -5.32 -4.97
C ALA A 169 -0.54 -5.76 -6.26
N THR A 170 -1.81 -6.14 -6.10
CA THR A 170 -2.71 -6.54 -7.18
C THR A 170 -3.88 -5.57 -7.25
N PRO A 171 -4.17 -4.96 -8.42
CA PRO A 171 -5.28 -4.02 -8.54
C PRO A 171 -6.63 -4.74 -8.62
N ALA A 172 -7.57 -4.33 -7.77
CA ALA A 172 -9.01 -4.50 -7.98
C ALA A 172 -9.55 -3.23 -8.61
N GLY A 173 -10.06 -3.32 -9.84
CA GLY A 173 -10.59 -2.18 -10.59
C GLY A 173 -12.02 -2.43 -11.07
N LEU A 174 -12.83 -1.38 -11.05
CA LEU A 174 -14.15 -1.32 -11.67
C LEU A 174 -14.18 -0.25 -12.76
N ASP A 175 -14.80 -0.59 -13.89
CA ASP A 175 -15.06 0.38 -14.95
C ASP A 175 -16.08 1.41 -14.45
N VAL A 176 -15.84 2.69 -14.76
CA VAL A 176 -16.74 3.80 -14.38
C VAL A 176 -17.20 4.53 -15.64
N ALA A 177 -18.49 4.80 -15.73
CA ALA A 177 -19.07 5.63 -16.79
C ALA A 177 -18.86 7.12 -16.45
N TRP A 178 -17.64 7.62 -16.65
CA TRP A 178 -17.29 9.01 -16.33
C TRP A 178 -18.19 10.04 -17.03
N PRO A 179 -18.76 11.02 -16.31
CA PRO A 179 -19.60 12.06 -16.89
C PRO A 179 -18.86 12.83 -17.98
N GLY A 180 -19.52 13.07 -19.12
CA GLY A 180 -18.92 13.80 -20.26
C GLY A 180 -17.77 13.07 -20.95
N GLY A 181 -17.48 11.81 -20.60
CA GLY A 181 -16.40 11.01 -21.21
C GLY A 181 -14.98 11.44 -20.81
N VAL A 182 -14.84 12.42 -19.90
CA VAL A 182 -13.55 12.88 -19.39
C VAL A 182 -13.35 12.31 -17.99
N ALA A 183 -12.33 11.48 -17.83
CA ALA A 183 -11.99 10.95 -16.52
C ALA A 183 -11.21 11.96 -15.68
N PRO A 184 -11.30 11.87 -14.34
CA PRO A 184 -10.49 12.68 -13.44
C PRO A 184 -8.99 12.34 -13.55
N ALA A 185 -8.16 13.12 -12.85
CA ALA A 185 -6.71 12.98 -12.94
C ALA A 185 -6.24 11.60 -12.43
N VAL A 186 -5.22 11.03 -13.10
CA VAL A 186 -4.58 9.78 -12.68
C VAL A 186 -4.11 9.87 -11.23
N ASN A 187 -4.20 8.77 -10.46
CA ASN A 187 -3.91 8.70 -9.03
C ASN A 187 -4.80 9.57 -8.11
N GLN A 188 -5.76 10.31 -8.66
CA GLN A 188 -6.72 11.06 -7.84
C GLN A 188 -7.60 10.08 -7.07
N TRP A 189 -7.73 10.32 -5.77
CA TRP A 189 -8.59 9.54 -4.90
C TRP A 189 -10.01 10.10 -4.93
N LEU A 190 -10.99 9.22 -5.13
CA LEU A 190 -12.38 9.56 -5.30
C LEU A 190 -13.25 8.64 -4.45
N GLU A 191 -14.34 9.19 -3.91
CA GLU A 191 -15.51 8.46 -3.43
C GLU A 191 -16.62 8.62 -4.48
N ILE A 192 -17.22 7.51 -4.90
CA ILE A 192 -18.29 7.44 -5.89
C ILE A 192 -19.52 6.81 -5.25
N ASP A 193 -20.62 7.56 -5.26
CA ASP A 193 -21.96 7.04 -5.01
C ASP A 193 -22.68 6.91 -6.37
N GLY A 194 -23.40 5.81 -6.57
CA GLY A 194 -24.19 5.62 -7.78
C GLY A 194 -24.78 4.23 -7.90
N THR A 195 -24.89 3.74 -9.12
CA THR A 195 -25.51 2.44 -9.41
C THR A 195 -24.64 1.58 -10.32
N MET A 196 -24.72 0.27 -10.14
CA MET A 196 -24.09 -0.70 -11.02
C MET A 196 -24.96 -0.90 -12.27
N THR A 197 -24.31 -1.03 -13.42
CA THR A 197 -24.97 -1.45 -14.66
C THR A 197 -24.08 -2.37 -15.48
N VAL A 198 -24.62 -2.93 -16.55
CA VAL A 198 -23.86 -3.79 -17.45
C VAL A 198 -23.73 -3.14 -18.82
N LYS A 199 -22.50 -3.02 -19.31
CA LYS A 199 -22.22 -2.57 -20.68
C LYS A 199 -21.58 -3.68 -21.49
N SER A 200 -21.93 -3.76 -22.76
CA SER A 200 -21.23 -4.63 -23.71
C SER A 200 -19.96 -3.93 -24.20
N VAL A 201 -18.79 -4.47 -23.84
CA VAL A 201 -17.49 -3.98 -24.28
C VAL A 201 -16.78 -5.10 -25.02
N ALA A 202 -16.55 -4.92 -26.32
CA ALA A 202 -15.95 -5.92 -27.21
C ALA A 202 -16.69 -7.28 -27.17
N GLY A 203 -18.03 -7.25 -27.16
CA GLY A 203 -18.87 -8.46 -27.15
C GLY A 203 -18.92 -9.21 -25.82
N ARG A 204 -18.29 -8.68 -24.76
CA ARG A 204 -18.39 -9.20 -23.39
C ARG A 204 -19.19 -8.24 -22.53
N GLN A 205 -20.13 -8.78 -21.76
CA GLN A 205 -20.81 -8.01 -20.73
C GLN A 205 -19.83 -7.70 -19.60
N ARG A 206 -19.70 -6.42 -19.26
CA ARG A 206 -18.85 -5.94 -18.18
C ARG A 206 -19.67 -5.10 -17.20
N PRO A 207 -19.50 -5.31 -15.89
CA PRO A 207 -20.07 -4.42 -14.88
C PRO A 207 -19.39 -3.05 -14.97
N VAL A 208 -20.20 -2.00 -14.95
CA VAL A 208 -19.78 -0.60 -15.02
C VAL A 208 -20.55 0.19 -13.96
N VAL A 209 -19.85 1.03 -13.21
CA VAL A 209 -20.46 1.95 -12.25
C VAL A 209 -20.92 3.20 -12.97
N VAL A 210 -22.19 3.56 -12.82
CA VAL A 210 -22.76 4.84 -13.24
C VAL A 210 -22.75 5.77 -12.03
N PRO A 211 -21.86 6.78 -12.00
CA PRO A 211 -21.75 7.67 -10.87
C PRO A 211 -22.94 8.65 -10.83
N GLU A 212 -23.58 8.76 -9.67
CA GLU A 212 -24.53 9.84 -9.35
C GLU A 212 -23.82 11.00 -8.66
N ARG A 213 -22.80 10.69 -7.84
CA ARG A 213 -21.94 11.65 -7.17
C ARG A 213 -20.49 11.19 -7.23
N ILE A 214 -19.58 12.11 -7.54
CA ILE A 214 -18.13 11.89 -7.50
C ILE A 214 -17.54 12.95 -6.57
N THR A 215 -16.91 12.50 -5.49
CA THR A 215 -16.31 13.38 -4.48
C THR A 215 -14.80 13.14 -4.44
N PRO A 216 -13.97 14.14 -4.75
CA PRO A 216 -12.53 14.05 -4.49
C PRO A 216 -12.27 13.91 -2.99
N ILE A 217 -11.46 12.92 -2.63
CA ILE A 217 -11.06 12.67 -1.25
C ILE A 217 -9.52 12.67 -1.15
N PRO A 218 -8.94 13.01 0.01
CA PRO A 218 -7.52 12.75 0.23
C PRO A 218 -7.26 11.24 0.16
N ARG A 219 -6.00 10.86 -0.14
CA ARG A 219 -5.57 9.47 -0.04
C ARG A 219 -5.89 8.95 1.37
N PRO A 220 -6.60 7.83 1.51
CA PRO A 220 -6.86 7.23 2.81
C PRO A 220 -5.57 6.91 3.55
N GLU A 221 -5.59 6.99 4.88
CA GLU A 221 -4.45 6.61 5.72
C GLU A 221 -4.01 5.16 5.47
N ARG A 222 -4.96 4.29 5.11
CA ARG A 222 -4.75 2.88 4.76
C ARG A 222 -5.23 2.62 3.33
N PRO A 223 -4.37 2.85 2.33
CA PRO A 223 -4.76 2.67 0.93
C PRO A 223 -4.69 1.21 0.45
N LEU A 224 -4.00 0.34 1.20
CA LEU A 224 -3.77 -1.07 0.85
C LEU A 224 -4.76 -1.99 1.57
N GLU A 225 -5.41 -2.87 0.82
CA GLU A 225 -6.42 -3.81 1.30
C GLU A 225 -5.89 -5.26 1.33
N PRO A 226 -6.48 -6.15 2.14
CA PRO A 226 -6.08 -7.56 2.22
C PRO A 226 -6.60 -8.48 1.09
#